data_AF-A0A926BCY8-F1
#
_entry.id   AF-A0A926BCY8-F1
#
_cell.length_a   1.000
_cell.length_b   1.000
_cell.length_c   1.000
_cell.angle_alpha   90.00
_cell.angle_beta   90.00
_cell.angle_gamma   90.00
#
_symmetry.space_group_name_H-M   'P 1'
#
loop_
_entity.id
_entity.type
_entity.pdbx_description
1 polymer ?
#
loop_
_entity_poly.entity_id
_entity_poly.type
_entity_poly.pdbx_seq_one_letter_code
_entity_poly.pdbx_strand_id
1 'polypeptide(L)'
;MKTTVFLLPALLFSVVAPTYAKPAVFYVAPSGNDSHFGTTAKTVFRTLPAARDAACAFRKAHPTETARLLLLPGVYALSEPLRLDGRDNNTVFGGAGKAIISGGTRFASPLC
;
A
#
# COMPACT_ATOMS: atom_id res chain seq x y z
N MET A 1 -4.89 -50.14 51.02
CA MET A 1 -4.28 -49.65 49.75
C MET A 1 -5.38 -49.40 48.74
N LYS A 2 -5.58 -48.15 48.32
CA LYS A 2 -6.06 -47.71 46.99
C LYS A 2 -6.31 -46.21 47.03
N THR A 3 -5.27 -45.44 46.72
CA THR A 3 -5.31 -43.99 46.52
C THR A 3 -5.90 -43.74 45.13
N THR A 4 -7.12 -43.21 45.07
CA THR A 4 -7.79 -42.81 43.82
C THR A 4 -7.18 -41.48 43.35
N VAL A 5 -6.41 -41.53 42.26
CA VAL A 5 -5.79 -40.37 41.61
C VAL A 5 -6.85 -39.68 40.74
N PHE A 6 -7.13 -38.41 41.04
CA PHE A 6 -7.92 -37.51 40.18
C PHE A 6 -7.06 -37.06 39.00
N LEU A 7 -7.39 -37.51 37.79
CA LEU A 7 -6.77 -37.06 36.54
C LEU A 7 -7.50 -35.80 36.05
N LEU A 8 -6.86 -34.64 36.20
CA LEU A 8 -7.20 -33.40 35.51
C LEU A 8 -6.81 -33.54 34.02
N PRO A 9 -7.68 -33.26 33.03
CA PRO A 9 -7.24 -33.19 31.64
C PRO A 9 -6.52 -31.84 31.45
N ALA A 10 -5.21 -31.90 31.23
CA ALA A 10 -4.43 -30.73 30.80
C ALA A 10 -4.85 -30.34 29.38
N LEU A 11 -5.70 -29.33 29.27
CA LEU A 11 -6.16 -28.75 28.02
C LEU A 11 -5.01 -27.96 27.36
N LEU A 12 -4.29 -28.59 26.44
CA LEU A 12 -3.29 -27.97 25.57
C LEU A 12 -3.97 -26.99 24.60
N PHE A 13 -4.12 -25.72 25.00
CA PHE A 13 -4.55 -24.64 24.12
C PHE A 13 -3.40 -24.27 23.18
N SER A 14 -3.44 -24.78 21.94
CA SER A 14 -2.50 -24.39 20.90
C SER A 14 -2.81 -22.96 20.45
N VAL A 15 -1.95 -22.01 20.79
CA VAL A 15 -2.09 -20.60 20.37
C VAL A 15 -1.81 -20.52 18.87
N VAL A 16 -2.86 -20.43 18.05
CA VAL A 16 -2.74 -20.13 16.63
C VAL A 16 -2.58 -18.62 16.48
N ALA A 17 -1.35 -18.15 16.24
CA ALA A 17 -1.11 -16.75 15.92
C ALA A 17 -1.70 -16.44 14.54
N PRO A 18 -2.49 -15.36 14.37
CA PRO A 18 -2.97 -14.96 13.06
C PRO A 18 -1.79 -14.58 12.16
N THR A 19 -1.64 -15.26 11.03
CA THR A 19 -0.65 -14.91 10.00
C THR A 19 -1.17 -13.71 9.21
N TYR A 20 -0.63 -12.53 9.48
CA TYR A 20 -0.96 -11.33 8.69
C TYR A 20 -0.25 -11.41 7.33
N ALA A 21 -1.01 -11.43 6.24
CA ALA A 21 -0.44 -11.39 4.90
C ALA A 21 0.36 -10.10 4.71
N LYS A 22 1.57 -10.21 4.15
CA LYS A 22 2.41 -9.04 3.89
C LYS A 22 1.73 -8.19 2.81
N PRO A 23 1.56 -6.87 3.02
CA PRO A 23 0.89 -6.03 2.04
C PRO A 23 1.64 -6.03 0.71
N ALA A 24 0.89 -6.10 -0.41
CA ALA A 24 1.46 -5.90 -1.74
C ALA A 24 1.90 -4.44 -1.88
N VAL A 25 3.12 -4.22 -2.35
CA VAL A 25 3.72 -2.88 -2.45
C VAL A 25 3.82 -2.46 -3.91
N PHE A 26 3.25 -1.30 -4.21
CA PHE A 26 3.33 -0.61 -5.49
C PHE A 26 4.08 0.70 -5.33
N TYR A 27 5.05 0.95 -6.20
CA TYR A 27 5.92 2.13 -6.17
C TYR A 27 5.51 3.12 -7.26
N VAL A 28 5.52 4.40 -6.89
CA VAL A 28 5.23 5.51 -7.79
C VAL A 28 6.38 6.50 -7.75
N ALA A 29 6.83 7.01 -8.89
CA ALA A 29 7.86 8.06 -8.95
C ALA A 29 7.54 9.05 -10.08
N PRO A 30 7.87 10.35 -9.96
CA PRO A 30 7.59 11.32 -11.02
C PRO A 30 8.29 11.00 -12.35
N SER A 31 9.42 10.29 -12.30
CA SER A 31 10.19 9.81 -13.46
C SER A 31 9.77 8.42 -13.95
N GLY A 32 8.72 7.84 -13.38
CA GLY A 32 8.26 6.48 -13.70
C GLY A 32 7.59 6.34 -15.06
N ASN A 33 7.01 5.17 -15.29
CA ASN A 33 6.22 4.88 -16.49
C ASN A 33 4.98 4.07 -16.12
N ASP A 34 3.81 4.50 -16.60
CA ASP A 34 2.53 3.85 -16.29
C ASP A 34 2.32 2.51 -17.03
N SER A 35 3.19 2.17 -17.98
CA SER A 35 3.23 0.83 -18.58
C SER A 35 3.95 -0.21 -17.72
N HIS A 36 4.57 0.18 -16.60
CA HIS A 36 5.23 -0.74 -15.69
C HIS A 36 4.23 -1.43 -14.74
N PHE A 37 4.67 -2.52 -14.10
CA PHE A 37 3.88 -3.21 -13.07
C PHE A 37 3.90 -2.52 -11.69
N GLY A 38 4.84 -1.61 -11.44
CA GLY A 38 4.92 -0.89 -10.16
C GLY A 38 5.45 -1.70 -8.98
N THR A 39 5.82 -2.96 -9.13
CA THR A 39 6.11 -3.86 -7.99
C THR A 39 7.55 -3.80 -7.47
N THR A 40 8.44 -3.07 -8.16
CA THR A 40 9.84 -2.89 -7.74
C THR A 40 10.28 -1.44 -7.89
N ALA A 41 11.36 -1.06 -7.20
CA ALA A 41 11.95 0.28 -7.31
C ALA A 41 12.49 0.61 -8.72
N LYS A 42 12.68 -0.39 -9.60
CA LYS A 42 13.12 -0.18 -10.99
C LYS A 42 11.95 -0.04 -11.98
N THR A 43 10.79 -0.60 -11.65
CA THR A 43 9.62 -0.67 -12.52
C THR A 43 8.46 0.12 -11.92
N VAL A 44 8.69 1.38 -11.58
CA VAL A 44 7.73 2.24 -10.88
C VAL A 44 6.69 2.85 -11.83
N PHE A 45 5.47 3.05 -11.33
CA PHE A 45 4.44 3.85 -12.00
C PHE A 45 4.85 5.32 -12.04
N ARG A 46 4.36 6.07 -13.04
CA ARG A 46 4.55 7.52 -13.11
C ARG A 46 3.48 8.26 -12.29
N THR A 47 2.25 7.79 -12.36
CA THR A 47 1.07 8.50 -11.86
C THR A 47 0.34 7.75 -10.75
N LEU A 48 -0.33 8.52 -9.86
CA LEU A 48 -1.15 7.95 -8.80
C LEU A 48 -2.37 7.16 -9.32
N PRO A 49 -3.09 7.60 -10.38
CA PRO A 49 -4.19 6.83 -10.94
C PRO A 49 -3.77 5.42 -11.41
N ALA A 50 -2.69 5.29 -12.18
CA ALA A 50 -2.21 3.98 -12.64
C ALA A 50 -1.90 3.03 -11.47
N ALA A 51 -1.26 3.56 -10.43
CA ALA A 51 -0.92 2.78 -9.25
C ALA A 51 -2.17 2.40 -8.43
N ARG A 52 -3.19 3.27 -8.36
CA ARG A 52 -4.49 2.97 -7.74
C ARG A 52 -5.23 1.87 -8.49
N ASP A 53 -5.24 1.91 -9.81
CA ASP A 53 -5.89 0.88 -10.64
C ASP A 53 -5.23 -0.48 -10.42
N ALA A 54 -3.89 -0.52 -10.34
CA ALA A 54 -3.14 -1.73 -10.00
C ALA A 54 -3.46 -2.24 -8.58
N ALA A 55 -3.50 -1.35 -7.59
CA ALA A 55 -3.87 -1.71 -6.21
C ALA A 55 -5.33 -2.22 -6.13
N CYS A 56 -6.25 -1.61 -6.86
CA CYS A 56 -7.64 -2.05 -6.95
C CYS A 56 -7.75 -3.45 -7.59
N ALA A 57 -7.04 -3.68 -8.70
CA ALA A 57 -6.99 -5.00 -9.34
C ALA A 57 -6.42 -6.07 -8.40
N PHE A 58 -5.33 -5.75 -7.68
CA PHE A 58 -4.76 -6.65 -6.68
C PHE A 58 -5.78 -7.00 -5.60
N ARG A 59 -6.41 -6.01 -4.95
CA ARG A 59 -7.36 -6.30 -3.86
C ARG A 59 -8.64 -7.00 -4.32
N LYS A 60 -9.05 -6.82 -5.58
CA LYS A 60 -10.14 -7.63 -6.14
C LYS A 60 -9.78 -9.12 -6.20
N ALA A 61 -8.53 -9.44 -6.52
CA ALA A 61 -8.01 -10.80 -6.48
C ALA A 61 -7.68 -11.27 -5.05
N HIS A 62 -7.35 -10.35 -4.15
CA HIS A 62 -6.90 -10.59 -2.78
C HIS A 62 -7.72 -9.79 -1.76
N PRO A 63 -9.00 -10.14 -1.51
CA PRO A 63 -9.96 -9.28 -0.80
C PRO A 63 -9.61 -9.05 0.68
N THR A 64 -8.83 -9.94 1.30
CA THR A 64 -8.40 -9.84 2.70
C THR A 64 -7.03 -9.17 2.85
N GLU A 65 -6.32 -8.92 1.74
CA GLU A 65 -4.95 -8.39 1.76
C GLU A 65 -4.93 -6.89 1.53
N THR A 66 -4.06 -6.20 2.27
CA THR A 66 -3.85 -4.76 2.12
C THR A 66 -2.91 -4.47 0.95
N ALA A 67 -3.23 -3.46 0.13
CA ALA A 67 -2.28 -2.90 -0.84
C ALA A 67 -1.59 -1.66 -0.25
N ARG A 68 -0.32 -1.43 -0.61
CA ARG A 68 0.44 -0.26 -0.18
C ARG A 68 1.01 0.47 -1.40
N LEU A 69 0.68 1.74 -1.52
CA LEU A 69 1.24 2.66 -2.51
C LEU A 69 2.36 3.46 -1.85
N LEU A 70 3.60 3.25 -2.30
CA LEU A 70 4.79 3.96 -1.85
C LEU A 70 5.22 4.99 -2.89
N LEU A 71 5.08 6.27 -2.55
CA LEU A 71 5.54 7.40 -3.34
C LEU A 71 7.03 7.60 -3.04
N LEU A 72 7.87 7.41 -4.03
CA LEU A 72 9.30 7.75 -3.95
C LEU A 72 9.50 9.27 -3.84
N PRO A 73 10.72 9.74 -3.48
CA PRO A 73 10.96 11.18 -3.34
C PRO A 73 10.69 11.94 -4.65
N GLY A 74 10.03 13.09 -4.53
CA GLY A 74 9.71 13.94 -5.69
C GLY A 74 8.41 14.73 -5.54
N VAL A 75 8.05 15.47 -6.59
CA VAL A 75 6.82 16.26 -6.67
C VAL A 75 5.87 15.60 -7.66
N TYR A 76 4.66 15.27 -7.19
CA TYR A 76 3.57 14.71 -7.97
C TYR A 76 2.55 15.81 -8.22
N ALA A 77 2.59 16.40 -9.40
CA ALA A 77 1.65 17.44 -9.80
C ALA A 77 0.26 16.84 -10.04
N LEU A 78 -0.75 17.46 -9.45
CA LEU A 78 -2.16 17.14 -9.65
C LEU A 78 -2.84 18.30 -10.36
N SER A 79 -3.39 18.04 -11.55
CA SER A 79 -4.25 18.99 -12.26
C SER A 79 -5.69 19.01 -11.70
N GLU A 80 -6.06 17.98 -10.95
CA GLU A 80 -7.37 17.80 -10.32
C GLU A 80 -7.24 17.10 -8.96
N PRO A 81 -8.22 17.23 -8.05
CA PRO A 81 -8.17 16.57 -6.75
C PRO A 81 -8.02 15.04 -6.86
N LEU A 82 -7.17 14.46 -6.00
CA LEU A 82 -7.12 13.01 -5.83
C LEU A 82 -8.40 12.52 -5.14
N ARG A 83 -9.39 12.10 -5.94
CA ARG A 83 -10.66 11.56 -5.42
C ARG A 83 -10.47 10.11 -4.98
N LEU A 84 -10.50 9.88 -3.66
CA LEU A 84 -10.55 8.54 -3.08
C LEU A 84 -12.00 8.04 -3.05
N ASP A 85 -12.20 6.78 -3.42
CA ASP A 85 -13.52 6.14 -3.43
C ASP A 85 -13.41 4.67 -3.00
N GLY A 86 -14.47 3.87 -3.17
CA GLY A 86 -14.47 2.45 -2.77
C GLY A 86 -13.36 1.61 -3.41
N ARG A 87 -12.79 2.06 -4.54
CA ARG A 87 -11.61 1.45 -5.18
C ARG A 87 -10.32 1.66 -4.39
N ASP A 88 -10.32 2.40 -3.30
CA ASP A 88 -9.15 2.61 -2.43
C ASP A 88 -9.27 1.96 -1.06
N ASN A 89 -10.38 1.29 -0.77
CA ASN A 89 -10.60 0.59 0.50
C ASN A 89 -9.47 -0.42 0.76
N ASN A 90 -8.94 -0.50 1.98
CA ASN A 90 -7.80 -1.38 2.30
C ASN A 90 -6.54 -1.10 1.46
N THR A 91 -6.34 0.16 1.04
CA THR A 91 -5.06 0.65 0.50
C THR A 91 -4.44 1.69 1.41
N VAL A 92 -3.14 1.55 1.67
CA VAL A 92 -2.32 2.51 2.41
C VAL A 92 -1.47 3.32 1.44
N PHE A 93 -1.56 4.66 1.50
CA PHE A 93 -0.67 5.57 0.79
C PHE A 93 0.44 6.03 1.74
N GLY A 94 1.70 5.98 1.30
CA GLY A 94 2.83 6.42 2.10
C GLY A 94 3.97 6.97 1.27
N GLY A 95 4.75 7.89 1.85
CA GLY A 95 5.99 8.38 1.26
C GLY A 95 7.18 7.51 1.65
N ALA A 96 7.99 7.11 0.69
CA ALA A 96 9.32 6.53 0.89
C ALA A 96 10.37 7.64 0.83
N GLY A 97 10.27 8.61 1.76
CA GLY A 97 11.04 9.84 1.79
C GLY A 97 10.20 11.09 1.51
N LYS A 98 10.81 12.15 0.99
CA LYS A 98 10.15 13.44 0.73
C LYS A 98 9.32 13.38 -0.56
N ALA A 99 8.08 12.91 -0.45
CA ALA A 99 7.07 12.96 -1.50
C ALA A 99 6.12 14.14 -1.27
N ILE A 100 5.94 14.98 -2.30
CA ILE A 100 5.03 16.13 -2.26
C ILE A 100 3.95 15.92 -3.30
N ILE A 101 2.69 15.87 -2.87
CA ILE A 101 1.55 15.96 -3.77
C ILE A 101 1.19 17.44 -3.91
N SER A 102 1.29 17.99 -5.12
CA SER A 102 1.11 19.42 -5.38
C SER A 102 -0.06 19.67 -6.31
N GLY A 103 -1.08 20.40 -5.84
CA GLY A 103 -2.13 20.96 -6.70
C GLY A 103 -1.77 22.32 -7.30
N GLY A 104 -0.59 22.88 -6.97
CA GLY A 104 -0.16 24.18 -7.46
C GLY A 104 0.55 24.11 -8.81
N THR A 105 0.42 25.17 -9.61
CA THR A 105 1.20 25.36 -10.84
C THR A 105 2.41 26.24 -10.54
N ARG A 106 3.61 25.81 -10.98
CA ARG A 106 4.80 26.65 -10.85
C ARG A 106 4.69 27.83 -11.81
N PHE A 107 4.65 29.04 -11.27
CA PHE A 107 4.85 30.26 -12.05
C PHE A 107 6.31 30.70 -11.90
N ALA A 108 7.05 30.76 -13.00
CA ALA A 108 8.38 31.34 -13.01
C ALA A 108 8.31 32.65 -13.81
N SER A 109 8.38 33.79 -13.11
CA SER A 109 8.56 35.09 -13.77
C SER A 109 9.99 35.18 -14.29
N PRO A 110 10.24 35.45 -15.58
CA PRO A 110 11.58 35.54 -16.14
C PRO A 110 12.33 36.84 -15.76
N LEU A 111 11.80 37.67 -14.86
CA LEU A 111 12.37 38.97 -14.51
C LEU A 111 12.31 39.20 -13.00
N CYS A 112 13.39 38.84 -12.31
CA CYS A 112 13.97 39.46 -11.12
C CYS A 112 15.47 39.15 -11.12
#